data_AF-X1VLK1-F1
#
_entry.id   AF-X1VLK1-F1
#
_cell.length_a   1.000
_cell.length_b   1.000
_cell.length_c   1.000
_cell.angle_alpha   90.00
_cell.angle_beta   90.00
_cell.angle_gamma   90.00
#
_symmetry.space_group_name_H-M   'P 1'
#
loop_
_entity.id
_entity.type
_entity.pdbx_description
1 polymer ?
#
loop_
_entity_poly.entity_id
_entity_poly.type
_entity_poly.pdbx_seq_one_letter_code
_entity_poly.pdbx_strand_id
1 'polypeptide(L)' 'QVVICVETPEIRGPYGARCIAEHPMVAVSSSILNALFYATGHNFFHIPVTSEDILKVIGGKA' A
#
# COMPACT_ATOMS: atom_id res chain seq x y z
N GLN A 1 -15.22 -0.51 -1.68
CA GLN A 1 -14.06 -0.13 -2.51
C GLN A 1 -14.54 0.15 -3.92
N VAL A 2 -14.01 1.19 -4.57
CA VAL A 2 -14.33 1.54 -5.97
C VAL A 2 -13.04 1.49 -6.76
N VAL A 3 -13.08 0.88 -7.96
CA VAL A 3 -11.94 0.87 -8.88
C VAL A 3 -12.12 2.03 -9.86
N ILE A 4 -11.11 2.89 -9.96
CA ILE A 4 -11.07 4.00 -10.92
C ILE A 4 -10.03 3.67 -11.98
N CYS A 5 -10.46 3.47 -13.21
CA CYS A 5 -9.57 3.27 -14.34
C CYS A 5 -9.16 4.64 -14.90
N VAL A 6 -7.88 4.96 -14.80
CA VAL A 6 -7.30 6.18 -15.38
C VAL A 6 -6.61 5.79 -16.69
N GLU A 7 -7.04 6.40 -17.78
CA GLU A 7 -6.46 6.16 -19.09
C GLU A 7 -5.27 7.10 -19.32
N THR A 8 -4.14 6.53 -19.68
CA THR A 8 -2.99 7.28 -20.21
C THR A 8 -2.40 6.41 -21.32
N PRO A 9 -2.64 6.73 -22.61
CA PRO A 9 -2.27 5.85 -23.70
C PRO A 9 -0.76 5.55 -23.74
N GLU A 10 -0.38 4.29 -23.96
CA GLU A 10 0.99 3.88 -24.27
C GLU A 10 1.21 3.88 -25.78
N ILE A 11 2.17 4.69 -26.26
CA ILE A 11 2.43 4.90 -27.70
C ILE A 11 2.75 3.57 -28.40
N ARG A 12 3.42 2.65 -27.70
CA ARG A 12 3.86 1.36 -28.26
C ARG A 12 2.90 0.21 -27.95
N GLY A 13 1.83 0.46 -27.17
CA GLY A 13 0.89 -0.56 -26.71
C GLY A 13 -0.24 -0.79 -27.73
N PRO A 14 -0.75 -2.02 -27.88
CA PRO A 14 -1.92 -2.26 -28.71
C PRO A 14 -3.09 -1.46 -28.17
N TYR A 15 -3.75 -0.70 -29.05
CA TYR A 15 -4.85 0.21 -28.68
C TYR A 15 -4.51 1.22 -27.56
N GLY A 16 -3.22 1.51 -27.33
CA GLY A 16 -2.79 2.39 -26.23
C GLY A 16 -2.78 1.73 -24.84
N ALA A 17 -2.98 0.41 -24.73
CA ALA A 17 -3.10 -0.28 -23.45
C ALA A 17 -1.77 -0.34 -22.66
N ARG A 18 -1.88 -0.36 -21.32
CA ARG A 18 -0.77 -0.50 -20.37
C ARG A 18 -0.98 -1.70 -19.43
N CYS A 19 0.12 -2.27 -18.93
CA CYS A 19 0.05 -3.30 -17.91
C CYS A 19 -0.44 -2.71 -16.59
N ILE A 20 -1.44 -3.34 -15.97
CA ILE A 20 -1.99 -2.94 -14.67
C ILE A 20 -1.85 -4.00 -13.57
N ALA A 21 -1.42 -5.23 -13.90
CA ALA A 21 -1.47 -6.35 -12.96
C ALA A 21 -0.65 -6.12 -11.67
N GLU A 22 0.54 -5.53 -11.79
CA GLU A 22 1.47 -5.39 -10.66
C GLU A 22 1.24 -4.12 -9.83
N HIS A 23 0.81 -3.02 -10.45
CA HIS A 23 0.61 -1.74 -9.77
C HIS A 23 -0.26 -1.82 -8.49
N PRO A 24 -1.45 -2.48 -8.50
CA PRO A 24 -2.26 -2.62 -7.30
C PRO A 24 -1.65 -3.60 -6.29
N MET A 25 -0.71 -4.46 -6.67
CA MET A 25 -0.01 -5.34 -5.72
C MET A 25 1.15 -4.61 -5.04
N VAL A 26 1.94 -3.86 -5.81
CA VAL A 26 3.15 -3.18 -5.32
C VAL A 26 2.83 -2.02 -4.37
N ALA A 27 1.74 -1.28 -4.62
CA ALA A 27 1.39 -0.10 -3.84
C ALA A 27 0.71 -0.41 -2.49
N VAL A 28 0.15 -1.61 -2.30
CA VAL A 28 -0.69 -1.92 -1.13
C VAL A 28 0.10 -1.90 0.16
N SER A 29 1.25 -2.59 0.21
CA SER A 29 2.06 -2.68 1.43
C SER A 29 2.52 -1.30 1.91
N SER A 30 3.08 -0.48 1.03
CA SER A 30 3.54 0.87 1.40
C SER A 30 2.39 1.80 1.80
N SER A 31 1.23 1.69 1.14
CA SER A 31 0.04 2.48 1.49
C SER A 31 -0.44 2.17 2.91
N ILE A 32 -0.46 0.89 3.30
CA ILE A 32 -0.83 0.47 4.66
C ILE A 32 0.21 0.95 5.67
N LEU A 33 1.51 0.79 5.40
CA LEU A 33 2.57 1.24 6.32
C LEU A 33 2.55 2.77 6.53
N ASN A 34 2.31 3.55 5.48
CA ASN A 34 2.15 5.00 5.60
C ASN A 34 0.91 5.38 6.44
N ALA A 35 -0.19 4.63 6.31
CA ALA A 35 -1.37 4.83 7.14
C ALA A 35 -1.10 4.49 8.62
N LEU A 36 -0.33 3.42 8.90
CA LEU A 36 0.10 3.08 10.25
C LEU A 36 1.01 4.17 10.84
N PHE A 37 1.95 4.71 10.06
CA PHE A 37 2.76 5.85 10.48
C PHE A 37 1.89 7.05 10.83
N TYR A 38 0.91 7.39 9.99
CA TYR A 38 -0.02 8.48 10.26
C TYR A 38 -0.83 8.26 11.56
N ALA A 39 -1.23 7.01 11.84
CA ALA A 39 -2.02 6.68 13.03
C ALA A 39 -1.21 6.57 14.33
N THR A 40 0.04 6.10 14.25
CA THR A 40 0.87 5.74 15.42
C THR A 40 2.06 6.67 15.66
N GLY A 41 2.43 7.48 14.66
CA GLY A 41 3.68 8.24 14.65
C GLY A 41 4.94 7.38 14.49
N HIS A 42 4.80 6.07 14.26
CA HIS A 42 5.91 5.12 14.20
C HIS A 42 6.05 4.50 12.81
N ASN A 43 7.29 4.41 12.30
CA ASN A 43 7.58 3.75 11.03
C ASN A 43 7.84 2.26 11.23
N PHE A 44 7.20 1.42 10.41
CA PHE A 44 7.47 -0.01 10.36
C PHE A 44 8.28 -0.33 9.11
N PHE A 45 9.40 -1.05 9.26
CA PHE A 45 10.33 -1.36 8.17
C PHE A 45 10.37 -2.87 7.83
N HIS A 46 9.39 -3.61 8.33
CA HIS A 46 9.21 -5.03 8.06
C HIS A 46 7.75 -5.33 7.73
N ILE A 47 7.53 -6.43 7.02
CA ILE A 47 6.20 -6.99 6.75
C ILE A 47 6.23 -8.51 6.99
N PRO A 48 5.11 -9.12 7.44
CA PRO A 48 3.86 -8.46 7.84
C PRO A 48 4.03 -7.68 9.16
N VAL A 49 3.25 -6.61 9.32
CA VAL A 49 3.09 -5.92 10.62
C VAL A 49 1.92 -6.55 11.35
N THR A 50 2.16 -7.10 12.54
CA THR A 50 1.12 -7.79 13.32
C THR A 50 0.47 -6.88 14.36
N SER A 51 -0.61 -7.35 14.99
CA SER A 51 -1.25 -6.69 16.13
C SER A 51 -0.28 -6.43 17.27
N GLU A 52 0.62 -7.38 17.55
CA GLU A 52 1.60 -7.28 18.63
C GLU A 52 2.61 -6.17 18.34
N ASP A 53 3.02 -6.00 17.08
CA ASP A 53 3.91 -4.90 16.67
C ASP A 53 3.25 -3.53 16.86
N ILE A 54 1.95 -3.43 16.55
CA ILE A 54 1.17 -2.20 16.76
C ILE A 54 1.04 -1.90 18.26
N LEU A 55 0.68 -2.91 19.08
CA LEU A 55 0.51 -2.75 20.53
C LEU A 55 1.80 -2.28 21.22
N LYS A 56 2.96 -2.81 20.80
CA LYS A 56 4.27 -2.38 21.32
C LYS A 56 4.53 -0.89 21.13
N VAL A 57 4.17 -0.32 19.98
CA VAL A 57 4.46 1.09 19.68
C VAL A 57 3.45 2.06 20.30
N ILE A 58 2.21 1.64 20.51
CA ILE A 58 1.16 2.48 21.14
C ILE A 58 1.10 2.33 22.67
N GLY A 59 1.98 1.53 23.28
CA GLY A 59 2.04 1.32 24.73
C GLY A 59 0.93 0.43 25.30
N GLY A 60 0.28 -0.38 24.46
CA GLY A 60 -0.71 -1.37 24.89
C GLY A 60 -0.05 -2.58 25.56
N LYS A 61 -0.74 -3.23 26.50
CA LYS A 61 -0.34 -4.55 27.01
C LYS A 61 -0.79 -5.61 26.00
N ALA A 62 0.13 -6.49 25.59
CA ALA A 62 -0.14 -7.63 24.71
C ALA A 62 -0.99 -8.69 25.41
#